data_AF-L9WIE5-F1
#
_entry.id   AF-L9WIE5-F1
#
_cell.length_a   1.000
_cell.length_b   1.000
_cell.length_c   1.000
_cell.angle_alpha   90.00
_cell.angle_beta   90.00
_cell.angle_gamma   90.00
#
_symmetry.space_group_name_H-M   'P 1'
#
loop_
_entity.id
_entity.type
_entity.pdbx_description
1 polymer ?
#
loop_
_entity_poly.entity_id
_entity_poly.type
_entity_poly.pdbx_seq_one_letter_code
_entity_poly.pdbx_strand_id
1 'polypeptide(L)'
;MTNPFDDLGSDDADGDEPVDDPATADDSSQSETTTAQTASTQAHDNDKAASTGPAFEYSDVRQKPLYARGETWDDLEDQLGIVVTPELRRMGIRDDETREVHDALLKVALEHIDEVPEQIRKTRRQA
;
A
#
# COMPACT_ATOMS: atom_id res chain seq x y z
N MET A 1 8.19 -40.26 2.26
CA MET A 1 7.37 -39.04 2.30
C MET A 1 6.88 -38.82 0.88
N THR A 2 5.60 -39.11 0.62
CA THR A 2 5.00 -39.03 -0.72
C THR A 2 4.84 -37.57 -1.11
N ASN A 3 5.20 -37.24 -2.36
CA ASN A 3 5.11 -35.88 -2.89
C ASN A 3 3.63 -35.46 -3.03
N PRO A 4 3.25 -34.25 -2.60
CA PRO A 4 1.85 -33.79 -2.57
C PRO A 4 1.29 -33.31 -3.92
N PHE A 5 2.03 -33.48 -5.02
CA PHE A 5 1.65 -33.01 -6.36
C PHE A 5 1.41 -34.14 -7.38
N ASP A 6 1.43 -35.39 -6.92
CA ASP A 6 1.23 -36.59 -7.76
C ASP A 6 -0.24 -36.79 -8.17
N ASP A 7 -1.17 -36.02 -7.57
CA ASP A 7 -2.63 -36.17 -7.72
C ASP A 7 -3.25 -35.30 -8.83
N LEU A 8 -2.45 -34.55 -9.59
CA LEU A 8 -2.97 -33.62 -10.63
C LEU A 8 -2.79 -34.10 -12.08
N GLY A 9 -2.47 -35.38 -12.28
CA GLY A 9 -2.13 -35.88 -13.60
C GLY A 9 -2.61 -37.30 -13.85
N SER A 10 -3.93 -37.52 -13.93
CA SER A 10 -4.60 -38.46 -14.84
C SER A 10 -6.11 -38.41 -14.60
N ASP A 11 -6.79 -37.63 -15.42
CA ASP A 11 -8.23 -37.63 -15.64
C ASP A 11 -8.60 -38.96 -16.33
N ASP A 12 -9.36 -39.85 -15.67
CA ASP A 12 -10.26 -40.82 -16.32
C ASP A 12 -11.03 -41.67 -15.29
N ALA A 13 -12.31 -41.89 -15.61
CA ALA A 13 -13.27 -42.87 -15.07
C ALA A 13 -14.19 -42.49 -13.89
N ASP A 14 -15.36 -41.96 -14.29
CA ASP A 14 -16.71 -42.46 -13.97
C ASP A 14 -17.17 -42.61 -12.51
N GLY A 15 -18.20 -41.83 -12.14
CA GLY A 15 -19.08 -42.14 -11.01
C GLY A 15 -19.96 -41.00 -10.49
N ASP A 16 -20.99 -40.62 -11.26
CA ASP A 16 -22.34 -40.15 -10.86
C ASP A 16 -22.63 -40.18 -9.33
N GLU A 17 -23.10 -39.14 -8.61
CA GLU A 17 -24.39 -38.42 -8.75
C GLU A 17 -24.50 -37.31 -7.65
N PRO A 18 -25.53 -36.44 -7.63
CA PRO A 18 -25.36 -34.99 -7.73
C PRO A 18 -25.52 -34.22 -6.41
N VAL A 19 -24.86 -33.08 -6.31
CA VAL A 19 -25.28 -31.99 -5.42
C VAL A 19 -25.70 -30.79 -6.27
N ASP A 20 -26.99 -30.56 -6.21
CA ASP A 20 -27.79 -29.47 -6.75
C ASP A 20 -27.17 -28.11 -6.39
N ASP A 21 -26.62 -27.42 -7.38
CA ASP A 21 -26.36 -25.98 -7.30
C ASP A 21 -26.96 -25.36 -8.56
N PRO A 22 -28.00 -24.51 -8.45
CA PRO A 22 -28.63 -23.91 -9.60
C PRO A 22 -27.65 -22.94 -10.26
N ALA A 23 -27.22 -23.32 -11.46
CA ALA A 23 -26.66 -22.42 -12.44
C ALA A 23 -27.59 -21.23 -12.64
N THR A 24 -27.16 -20.04 -12.22
CA THR A 24 -27.61 -18.80 -12.84
C THR A 24 -26.58 -18.42 -13.90
N ALA A 25 -26.73 -19.00 -15.08
CA ALA A 25 -26.13 -18.48 -16.29
C ALA A 25 -27.01 -17.36 -16.85
N ASP A 26 -26.32 -16.30 -17.27
CA ASP A 26 -26.66 -15.37 -18.35
C ASP A 26 -28.06 -14.74 -18.35
N ASP A 27 -28.10 -13.43 -18.08
CA ASP A 27 -28.96 -12.57 -18.90
C ASP A 27 -28.17 -11.33 -19.32
N SER A 28 -27.79 -11.38 -20.59
CA SER A 28 -27.27 -10.29 -21.38
C SER A 28 -28.25 -9.11 -21.49
N SER A 29 -27.68 -7.90 -21.47
CA SER A 29 -28.16 -6.74 -22.23
C SER A 29 -29.50 -6.07 -21.85
N GLN A 30 -29.41 -4.90 -21.21
CA GLN A 30 -29.93 -3.69 -21.85
C GLN A 30 -29.28 -2.40 -21.30
N SER A 31 -28.34 -1.87 -22.08
CA SER A 31 -28.06 -0.43 -22.11
C SER A 31 -29.27 0.30 -22.64
N GLU A 32 -29.86 1.19 -21.85
CA GLU A 32 -30.54 2.40 -22.35
C GLU A 32 -30.34 3.54 -21.34
N THR A 33 -29.14 4.12 -21.31
CA THR A 33 -28.97 5.47 -20.75
C THR A 33 -29.43 6.46 -21.82
N THR A 34 -30.66 6.94 -21.66
CA THR A 34 -31.29 7.96 -22.49
C THR A 34 -30.35 9.14 -22.73
N THR A 35 -29.94 9.32 -23.98
CA THR A 35 -29.28 10.53 -24.46
C THR A 35 -30.35 11.49 -24.99
N ALA A 36 -30.49 12.64 -24.35
CA ALA A 36 -31.05 13.87 -24.93
C ALA A 36 -30.65 15.05 -24.02
N GLN A 37 -29.46 15.61 -24.20
CA GLN A 37 -29.20 16.79 -25.02
C GLN A 37 -29.79 18.07 -24.42
N THR A 38 -28.92 18.90 -23.84
CA THR A 38 -29.03 20.36 -23.99
C THR A 38 -27.64 20.96 -23.86
N ALA A 39 -27.10 21.33 -25.01
CA ALA A 39 -25.99 22.24 -25.10
C ALA A 39 -26.38 23.56 -24.41
N SER A 40 -25.56 24.02 -23.49
CA SER A 40 -25.46 25.44 -23.17
C SER A 40 -24.02 25.77 -22.95
N THR A 41 -23.47 26.35 -24.01
CA THR A 41 -22.20 27.03 -24.11
C THR A 41 -22.07 28.03 -22.97
N GLN A 42 -21.18 27.75 -22.01
CA GLN A 42 -20.61 28.80 -21.18
C GLN A 42 -19.10 28.61 -21.20
N ALA A 43 -18.47 29.34 -22.13
CA ALA A 43 -17.04 29.55 -22.13
C ALA A 43 -16.67 30.26 -20.84
N HIS A 44 -16.28 29.48 -19.83
CA HIS A 44 -15.42 30.01 -18.79
C HIS A 44 -14.01 30.04 -19.37
N ASP A 45 -13.61 31.23 -19.82
CA ASP A 45 -12.21 31.64 -19.86
C ASP A 45 -11.62 31.38 -18.47
N ASN A 46 -11.06 30.18 -18.30
CA ASN A 46 -10.06 29.95 -17.30
C ASN A 46 -8.76 29.83 -18.08
N ASP A 47 -8.11 30.98 -18.27
CA ASP A 47 -6.70 31.16 -18.63
C ASP A 47 -5.81 30.48 -17.56
N LYS A 48 -6.01 29.18 -17.33
CA LYS A 48 -5.06 28.33 -16.68
C LYS A 48 -4.17 27.85 -17.81
N ALA A 49 -3.18 28.69 -18.13
CA ALA A 49 -2.04 28.34 -18.96
C ALA A 49 -1.78 26.84 -18.79
N ALA A 50 -1.95 26.08 -19.87
CA ALA A 50 -1.86 24.63 -19.88
C ALA A 50 -0.72 24.23 -18.95
N SER A 51 -1.05 23.58 -17.83
CA SER A 51 -0.08 23.22 -16.79
C SER A 51 1.08 22.52 -17.48
N THR A 52 2.17 23.25 -17.73
CA THR A 52 3.34 22.74 -18.46
C THR A 52 4.16 21.79 -17.59
N GLY A 53 3.70 21.53 -16.36
CA GLY A 53 4.18 20.49 -15.49
C GLY A 53 3.53 19.14 -15.79
N PRO A 54 4.19 18.03 -15.41
CA PRO A 54 3.60 16.70 -15.51
C PRO A 54 2.24 16.64 -14.81
N ALA A 55 1.35 15.76 -15.29
CA ALA A 55 0.00 15.59 -14.74
C ALA A 55 -0.02 15.21 -13.24
N PHE A 56 1.11 14.75 -12.72
CA PHE A 56 1.38 14.50 -11.31
C PHE A 56 2.66 15.23 -10.91
N GLU A 57 2.59 16.02 -9.85
CA GLU A 57 3.75 16.70 -9.28
C GLU A 57 4.71 15.70 -8.64
N TYR A 58 5.99 15.80 -8.96
CA TYR A 58 7.03 15.02 -8.28
C TYR A 58 7.46 15.75 -7.00
N SER A 59 7.33 15.10 -5.85
CA SER A 59 7.96 15.57 -4.62
C SER A 59 9.45 15.26 -4.63
N ASP A 60 10.31 16.21 -4.26
CA ASP A 60 11.75 15.99 -4.11
C ASP A 60 12.05 15.01 -2.94
N VAL A 61 12.17 13.72 -3.24
CA VAL A 61 12.46 12.67 -2.25
C VAL A 61 13.76 11.95 -2.61
N ARG A 62 14.63 11.76 -1.61
CA ARG A 62 15.85 10.95 -1.75
C ARG A 62 15.61 9.55 -1.20
N GLN A 63 15.33 8.60 -2.07
CA GLN A 63 15.22 7.18 -1.68
C GLN A 63 16.62 6.61 -1.44
N LYS A 64 16.89 6.15 -0.21
CA LYS A 64 18.13 5.45 0.15
C LYS A 64 17.80 4.15 0.86
N PRO A 65 18.46 3.03 0.52
CA PRO A 65 18.27 1.78 1.24
C PRO A 65 18.80 1.89 2.68
N LEU A 66 18.07 1.31 3.63
CA LEU A 66 18.46 1.18 5.04
C LEU A 66 18.67 -0.30 5.36
N TYR A 67 19.83 -0.64 5.93
CA TYR A 67 20.21 -2.03 6.22
C TYR A 67 20.10 -2.33 7.72
N ALA A 68 18.87 -2.37 8.23
CA ALA A 68 18.60 -2.82 9.60
C ALA A 68 18.66 -4.37 9.69
N ARG A 69 18.92 -4.90 10.89
CA ARG A 69 18.71 -6.33 11.17
C ARG A 69 17.20 -6.58 11.24
N GLY A 70 16.76 -7.79 10.87
CA GLY A 70 15.33 -8.15 10.82
C GLY A 70 14.58 -7.83 12.12
N GLU A 71 15.06 -8.34 13.26
CA GLU A 71 14.47 -8.06 14.57
C GLU A 71 14.30 -6.55 14.85
N THR A 72 15.32 -5.73 14.54
CA THR A 72 15.24 -4.27 14.73
C THR A 72 14.26 -3.60 13.76
N TRP A 73 14.08 -4.15 12.57
CA TRP A 73 13.11 -3.65 11.60
C TRP A 73 11.69 -3.97 12.04
N ASP A 74 11.45 -5.20 12.49
CA ASP A 74 10.16 -5.66 12.98
C ASP A 74 9.73 -4.86 14.23
N ASP A 75 10.64 -4.66 15.18
CA ASP A 75 10.41 -3.82 16.37
C ASP A 75 10.02 -2.38 15.99
N LEU A 76 10.63 -1.81 14.95
CA LEU A 76 10.30 -0.47 14.47
C LEU A 76 8.89 -0.43 13.87
N GLU A 77 8.54 -1.37 13.00
CA GLU A 77 7.20 -1.46 12.40
C GLU A 77 6.12 -1.60 13.46
N ASP A 78 6.37 -2.42 14.48
CA ASP A 78 5.47 -2.58 15.62
C ASP A 78 5.29 -1.26 16.39
N GLN A 79 6.37 -0.52 16.69
CA GLN A 79 6.24 0.78 17.36
C GLN A 79 5.50 1.81 16.50
N LEU A 80 5.71 1.81 15.18
CA LEU A 80 4.96 2.66 14.27
C LEU A 80 3.46 2.32 14.27
N GLY A 81 3.12 1.04 14.29
CA GLY A 81 1.73 0.57 14.28
C GLY A 81 1.01 0.71 15.63
N ILE A 82 1.69 0.45 16.74
CA ILE A 82 1.10 0.36 18.09
C ILE A 82 1.12 1.72 18.79
N VAL A 83 2.17 2.52 18.58
CA VAL A 83 2.34 3.81 19.28
C VAL A 83 2.06 4.97 18.35
N VAL A 84 2.81 5.10 17.25
CA VAL A 84 2.75 6.30 16.40
C VAL A 84 1.39 6.43 15.72
N THR A 85 0.92 5.36 15.07
CA THR A 85 -0.33 5.39 14.30
C THR A 85 -1.52 5.77 15.20
N PRO A 86 -1.75 5.13 16.36
CA PRO A 86 -2.86 5.51 17.23
C PRO A 86 -2.78 6.96 17.75
N GLU A 87 -1.58 7.47 18.05
CA GLU A 87 -1.42 8.87 18.45
C GLU A 87 -1.79 9.82 17.32
N LEU A 88 -1.34 9.55 16.09
CA LEU A 88 -1.73 10.33 14.91
C LEU A 88 -3.26 10.32 14.73
N ARG A 89 -3.92 9.16 14.91
CA ARG A 89 -5.39 9.07 14.85
C ARG A 89 -6.07 9.91 15.94
N ARG A 90 -5.52 9.96 17.16
CA ARG A 90 -6.03 10.82 18.24
C ARG A 90 -5.86 12.31 17.94
N MET A 91 -4.80 12.67 17.23
CA MET A 91 -4.58 14.03 16.71
C MET A 91 -5.47 14.37 15.49
N GLY A 92 -6.25 13.40 14.99
CA GLY A 92 -7.13 13.57 13.83
C GLY A 92 -6.43 13.38 12.48
N ILE A 93 -5.16 13.01 12.47
CA ILE A 93 -4.39 12.73 11.26
C ILE A 93 -4.68 11.29 10.83
N ARG A 94 -5.06 11.09 9.55
CA ARG A 94 -5.50 9.78 9.06
C ARG A 94 -4.83 9.33 7.77
N ASP A 95 -4.35 10.28 7.00
CA ASP A 95 -3.67 10.17 5.74
C ASP A 95 -2.15 10.32 5.96
N ASP A 96 -1.62 9.59 6.94
CA ASP A 96 -0.19 9.56 7.19
C ASP A 96 0.53 8.88 6.02
N GLU A 97 1.41 9.62 5.38
CA GLU A 97 2.20 9.10 4.28
C GLU A 97 3.53 8.54 4.79
N THR A 98 3.93 7.38 4.29
CA THR A 98 5.18 6.71 4.69
C THR A 98 6.39 7.64 4.62
N ARG A 99 6.43 8.58 3.67
CA ARG A 99 7.52 9.57 3.55
C ARG A 99 7.57 10.54 4.74
N GLU A 100 6.42 11.00 5.23
CA GLU A 100 6.34 11.91 6.36
C GLU A 100 6.74 11.22 7.65
N VAL A 101 6.29 9.97 7.83
CA VAL A 101 6.67 9.13 8.97
C VAL A 101 8.17 8.89 8.99
N HIS A 102 8.78 8.52 7.85
CA HIS A 102 10.22 8.30 7.76
C HIS A 102 11.02 9.59 7.96
N ASP A 103 10.56 10.72 7.42
CA ASP A 103 11.23 12.02 7.61
C ASP A 103 11.17 12.46 9.09
N ALA A 104 10.02 12.32 9.75
CA ALA A 104 9.87 12.58 11.18
C ALA A 104 10.76 11.66 12.03
N LEU A 105 10.82 10.36 11.69
CA LEU A 105 11.70 9.40 12.38
C LEU A 105 13.17 9.81 12.25
N LEU A 106 13.61 10.23 11.07
CA LEU A 106 14.98 10.69 10.85
C LEU A 106 15.27 11.98 11.61
N LYS A 107 14.33 12.92 11.71
CA LYS A 107 14.48 14.13 12.52
C LYS A 107 14.69 13.80 14.00
N VAL A 108 13.90 12.89 14.55
CA VAL A 108 14.10 12.40 15.93
C VAL A 108 15.47 11.71 16.08
N ALA A 109 15.86 10.87 15.12
CA ALA A 109 17.17 10.22 15.17
C ALA A 109 18.35 11.22 15.09
N LEU A 110 18.19 12.33 14.37
CA LEU A 110 19.18 13.40 14.30
C LEU A 110 19.29 14.19 15.62
N GLU A 111 18.20 14.32 16.38
CA GLU A 111 18.21 14.94 17.71
C GLU A 111 18.97 14.09 18.73
N HIS A 112 18.98 12.76 18.55
CA HIS A 112 19.64 11.78 19.42
C HIS A 112 20.89 11.14 18.78
N ILE A 113 21.52 11.83 17.82
CA ILE A 113 22.59 11.24 17.01
C ILE A 113 23.85 10.88 17.82
N ASP A 114 24.06 11.54 18.95
CA ASP A 114 25.15 11.30 19.89
C ASP A 114 25.05 9.94 20.61
N GLU A 115 23.86 9.33 20.63
CA GLU A 115 23.63 8.00 21.22
C GLU A 115 24.09 6.86 20.29
N VAL A 116 24.23 7.11 18.98
CA VAL A 116 24.56 6.08 17.98
C VAL A 116 25.89 5.35 18.23
N PRO A 117 27.02 6.03 18.55
CA PRO A 117 28.27 5.34 18.86
C PRO A 117 28.14 4.36 20.03
N GLU A 118 27.36 4.72 21.05
CA GLU A 118 27.11 3.86 22.20
C GLU A 118 26.25 2.66 21.82
N GLN A 119 25.24 2.86 20.97
CA GLN A 119 24.41 1.76 20.48
C GLN A 119 25.22 0.76 19.67
N ILE A 120 26.10 1.22 18.77
CA ILE A 120 27.03 0.36 18.02
C ILE A 120 27.93 -0.42 18.98
N ARG A 121 28.46 0.24 20.02
CA ARG A 121 29.31 -0.40 21.04
C ARG A 121 28.56 -1.51 21.78
N LYS A 122 27.30 -1.29 22.15
CA LYS A 122 26.46 -2.30 22.82
C LYS A 122 26.21 -3.50 21.92
N THR A 123 25.78 -3.29 20.68
CA THR A 123 25.52 -4.37 19.72
C THR A 123 26.76 -5.24 19.49
N ARG A 124 27.95 -4.64 19.40
CA ARG A 124 29.21 -5.38 19.22
C ARG A 124 29.61 -6.25 20.42
N ARG A 125 29.11 -5.96 21.63
CA ARG A 125 29.37 -6.80 22.82
C ARG A 125 28.40 -7.97 22.94
N GLN A 126 27.23 -7.85 22.30
CA GLN A 126 26.18 -8.85 22.33
C GLN A 126 26.29 -9.85 21.16
N ALA A 127 27.01 -9.47 20.11
CA ALA A 127 27.38 -10.34 18.98
C ALA A 127 28.63 -11.18 19.31
#